data_AF-E0WTP6-F1
#
_entry.id   AF-E0WTP6-F1
#
_cell.length_a   1.000
_cell.length_b   1.000
_cell.length_c   1.000
_cell.angle_alpha   90.00
_cell.angle_beta   90.00
_cell.angle_gamma   90.00
#
_symmetry.space_group_name_H-M   'P 1'
#
loop_
_entity.id
_entity.type
_entity.pdbx_description
1 polymer ?
#
loop_
_entity_poly.entity_id
_entity_poly.type
_entity_poly.pdbx_seq_one_letter_code
_entity_poly.pdbx_strand_id
1 'polypeptide(L)'
;MNELKHQKSVDKAISNLMKYAKKAPWAEREAQFFSEILRDTAALAGVPVSELGQTLDNYYYMGEAFGYLFELFATSHWDNEDVCMIEDYVKRRGWREPPHAKRYLTALAKSEVRLWEVVTVNVGRWVEVRPFGLTSKVIRVYERAASQCLQEKDCIAARVIPWDEKAIFGEGMLPFSPEEAEKFRLFWRIHSVM
;
A
#
# COMPACT_ATOMS: atom_id res chain seq x y z
N MET A 1 6.21 18.07 19.90
CA MET A 1 7.15 16.93 19.88
C MET A 1 7.37 16.56 18.41
N ASN A 2 8.63 16.51 17.95
CA ASN A 2 9.01 16.75 16.54
C ASN A 2 8.54 15.65 15.57
N GLU A 3 7.76 16.01 14.54
CA GLU A 3 7.26 15.15 13.45
C GLU A 3 8.38 14.33 12.79
N LEU A 4 9.59 14.88 12.69
CA LEU A 4 10.78 14.17 12.20
C LEU A 4 11.18 12.97 13.06
N LYS A 5 11.01 13.06 14.38
CA LYS A 5 11.32 11.94 15.30
C LYS A 5 10.29 10.83 15.15
N HIS A 6 9.04 11.21 14.92
CA HIS A 6 7.92 10.31 14.66
C HIS A 6 8.12 9.57 13.34
N GLN A 7 8.46 10.27 12.26
CA GLN A 7 8.79 9.64 10.98
C GLN A 7 9.95 8.65 11.10
N LYS A 8 11.08 9.07 11.68
CA LYS A 8 12.24 8.17 11.90
C LYS A 8 11.91 6.91 12.69
N SER A 9 10.96 6.99 13.61
CA SER A 9 10.50 5.82 14.37
C SER A 9 9.67 4.86 13.52
N VAL A 10 8.86 5.39 12.59
CA VAL A 10 8.10 4.59 11.62
C VAL A 10 9.04 3.92 10.64
N ASP A 11 9.97 4.66 10.04
CA ASP A 11 10.96 4.12 9.08
C ASP A 11 11.75 2.96 9.72
N LYS A 12 12.12 3.12 11.00
CA LYS A 12 12.83 2.08 11.75
C LYS A 12 11.97 0.84 11.97
N ALA A 13 10.70 1.01 12.31
CA ALA A 13 9.78 -0.10 12.52
C ALA A 13 9.49 -0.86 11.20
N ILE A 14 9.34 -0.14 10.08
CA ILE A 14 9.25 -0.74 8.74
C ILE A 14 10.53 -1.53 8.40
N SER A 15 11.71 -0.97 8.69
CA SER A 15 12.98 -1.71 8.53
C SER A 15 13.04 -3.00 9.37
N ASN A 16 12.53 -2.98 10.59
CA ASN A 16 12.46 -4.17 11.44
C ASN A 16 11.43 -5.18 10.93
N LEU A 17 10.29 -4.72 10.41
CA LEU A 17 9.26 -5.55 9.77
C LEU A 17 9.82 -6.25 8.52
N MET A 18 10.54 -5.54 7.65
CA MET A 18 11.21 -6.15 6.48
C MET A 18 12.19 -7.25 6.88
N LYS A 19 12.93 -7.07 7.99
CA LYS A 19 13.80 -8.12 8.54
C LYS A 19 13.03 -9.29 9.13
N TYR A 20 11.81 -9.03 9.62
CA TYR A 20 10.93 -10.06 10.14
C TYR A 20 10.35 -10.91 9.02
N ALA A 21 10.02 -10.30 7.88
CA ALA A 21 9.55 -10.99 6.67
C ALA A 21 10.53 -12.08 6.20
N LYS A 22 11.84 -11.89 6.39
CA LYS A 22 12.87 -12.88 6.02
C LYS A 22 12.97 -14.11 6.94
N LYS A 23 11.99 -14.33 7.82
CA LYS A 23 11.94 -15.47 8.74
C LYS A 23 10.72 -16.32 8.46
N ALA A 24 10.83 -17.64 8.66
CA ALA A 24 9.68 -18.53 8.57
C ALA A 24 8.57 -18.12 9.57
N PRO A 25 7.28 -18.25 9.20
CA PRO A 25 6.79 -18.71 7.88
C PRO A 25 6.79 -17.62 6.80
N TRP A 26 6.98 -16.36 7.18
CA TRP A 26 6.82 -15.20 6.29
C TRP A 26 7.74 -15.18 5.08
N ALA A 27 8.95 -15.74 5.18
CA ALA A 27 9.87 -15.80 4.04
C ALA A 27 9.32 -16.67 2.91
N GLU A 28 8.66 -17.78 3.25
CA GLU A 28 8.04 -18.69 2.28
C GLU A 28 6.78 -18.05 1.69
N ARG A 29 5.98 -17.38 2.53
CA ARG A 29 4.80 -16.60 2.10
C ARG A 29 5.17 -15.45 1.16
N GLU A 30 6.26 -14.75 1.47
CA GLU A 30 6.76 -13.66 0.62
C GLU A 30 7.13 -14.20 -0.76
N ALA A 31 7.91 -15.27 -0.83
CA ALA A 31 8.29 -15.90 -2.10
C ALA A 31 7.06 -16.39 -2.89
N GLN A 32 6.08 -17.00 -2.21
CA GLN A 32 4.83 -17.42 -2.81
C GLN A 32 4.04 -16.23 -3.36
N PHE A 33 3.83 -15.19 -2.56
CA PHE A 33 3.10 -13.98 -2.92
C PHE A 33 3.69 -13.32 -4.17
N PHE A 34 5.01 -13.09 -4.18
CA PHE A 34 5.68 -12.45 -5.30
C PHE A 34 5.64 -13.32 -6.56
N SER A 35 5.73 -14.65 -6.42
CA SER A 35 5.58 -15.55 -7.57
C SER A 35 4.16 -15.53 -8.15
N GLU A 36 3.13 -15.54 -7.30
CA GLU A 36 1.73 -15.48 -7.69
C GLU A 36 1.40 -14.15 -8.38
N ILE A 37 1.72 -13.02 -7.75
CA ILE A 37 1.39 -11.70 -8.31
C ILE A 37 2.10 -11.45 -9.63
N LEU A 38 3.36 -11.89 -9.80
CA LEU A 38 4.07 -11.78 -11.07
C LEU A 38 3.42 -12.63 -12.16
N ARG A 39 3.01 -13.87 -11.83
CA ARG A 39 2.34 -14.76 -12.78
C ARG A 39 0.98 -14.20 -13.21
N ASP A 40 0.20 -13.71 -12.26
CA ASP A 40 -1.13 -13.18 -12.54
C ASP A 40 -1.04 -11.88 -13.35
N THR A 41 -0.09 -11.01 -13.01
CA THR A 41 0.20 -9.80 -13.80
C THR A 41 0.67 -10.14 -15.21
N ALA A 42 1.51 -11.17 -15.38
CA ALA A 42 1.99 -11.62 -16.69
C ALA A 42 0.84 -12.13 -17.56
N ALA A 43 -0.03 -12.95 -16.97
CA ALA A 43 -1.21 -13.48 -17.63
C ALA A 43 -2.16 -12.36 -18.06
N LEU A 44 -2.40 -11.36 -17.19
CA LEU A 44 -3.24 -10.20 -17.51
C LEU A 44 -2.64 -9.33 -18.62
N ALA A 45 -1.33 -9.14 -18.63
CA ALA A 45 -0.62 -8.38 -19.65
C ALA A 45 -0.41 -9.16 -20.96
N GLY A 46 -0.67 -10.47 -20.98
CA GLY A 46 -0.44 -11.32 -22.14
C GLY A 46 1.04 -11.51 -22.50
N VAL A 47 1.94 -11.35 -21.52
CA VAL A 47 3.40 -11.46 -21.70
C VAL A 47 3.99 -12.55 -20.80
N PRO A 48 5.17 -13.10 -21.11
CA PRO A 48 5.88 -13.99 -20.20
C PRO A 48 6.34 -13.29 -18.91
N VAL A 49 6.40 -14.03 -17.80
CA VAL A 49 6.92 -13.53 -16.51
C VAL A 49 8.34 -12.97 -16.63
N SER A 50 9.18 -13.58 -17.46
CA SER A 50 10.56 -13.12 -17.71
C SER A 50 10.64 -11.74 -18.37
N GLU A 51 9.62 -11.35 -19.13
CA GLU A 51 9.53 -10.04 -19.77
C GLU A 51 9.09 -8.99 -18.75
N LEU A 52 8.11 -9.30 -17.90
CA LEU A 52 7.71 -8.43 -16.78
C LEU A 52 8.87 -8.14 -15.82
N GLY A 53 9.66 -9.15 -15.46
CA GLY A 53 10.82 -8.97 -14.59
C GLY A 53 11.81 -7.96 -15.17
N GLN A 54 12.09 -8.04 -16.47
CA GLN A 54 12.94 -7.09 -17.17
C GLN A 54 12.33 -5.69 -17.22
N THR A 55 11.02 -5.56 -17.42
CA THR A 55 10.33 -4.27 -17.36
C THR A 55 10.47 -3.63 -15.98
N LEU A 56 10.20 -4.37 -14.91
CA LEU A 56 10.30 -3.84 -13.55
C LEU A 56 11.74 -3.38 -13.23
N ASP A 57 12.75 -4.16 -13.62
CA ASP A 57 14.17 -3.83 -13.41
C ASP A 57 14.63 -2.61 -14.24
N ASN A 58 14.14 -2.46 -15.48
CA ASN A 58 14.62 -1.42 -16.40
C ASN A 58 14.08 -0.01 -16.10
N TYR A 59 12.92 0.11 -15.45
CA TYR A 59 12.22 1.40 -15.33
C TYR A 59 12.41 2.12 -13.98
N TYR A 60 13.36 1.70 -13.13
CA TYR A 60 13.58 2.30 -11.78
C TYR A 60 12.36 2.27 -10.83
N TYR A 61 11.23 1.72 -11.26
CA TYR A 61 10.03 1.54 -10.43
C TYR A 61 10.19 0.47 -9.35
N MET A 62 11.30 -0.28 -9.34
CA MET A 62 11.54 -1.33 -8.35
C MET A 62 11.39 -0.84 -6.91
N GLY A 63 11.80 0.38 -6.58
CA GLY A 63 11.66 0.91 -5.21
C GLY A 63 10.22 1.12 -4.77
N GLU A 64 9.44 1.87 -5.57
CA GLU A 64 8.04 2.22 -5.28
C GLU A 64 7.11 1.01 -5.45
N ALA A 65 7.31 0.22 -6.51
CA ALA A 65 6.58 -1.01 -6.73
C ALA A 65 6.88 -2.03 -5.63
N PHE A 66 8.13 -2.13 -5.16
CA PHE A 66 8.45 -2.98 -4.01
C PHE A 66 7.75 -2.50 -2.74
N GLY A 67 7.73 -1.20 -2.45
CA GLY A 67 7.00 -0.64 -1.31
C GLY A 67 5.52 -1.03 -1.34
N TYR A 68 4.87 -0.81 -2.48
CA TYR A 68 3.48 -1.21 -2.70
C TYR A 68 3.24 -2.71 -2.52
N LEU A 69 4.04 -3.54 -3.20
CA LEU A 69 3.89 -5.01 -3.16
C LEU A 69 4.21 -5.57 -1.77
N PHE A 70 5.20 -5.00 -1.08
CA PHE A 70 5.55 -5.37 0.29
C PHE A 70 4.42 -5.04 1.25
N GLU A 71 3.82 -3.85 1.17
CA GLU A 71 2.65 -3.51 2.00
C GLU A 71 1.45 -4.41 1.68
N LEU A 72 1.24 -4.75 0.40
CA LEU A 72 0.23 -5.71 0.00
C LEU A 72 0.46 -7.07 0.64
N PHE A 73 1.64 -7.64 0.47
CA PHE A 73 2.06 -8.87 1.15
C PHE A 73 1.88 -8.80 2.67
N ALA A 74 2.36 -7.73 3.30
CA ALA A 74 2.43 -7.62 4.76
C ALA A 74 1.04 -7.51 5.43
N THR A 75 0.06 -7.02 4.68
CA THR A 75 -1.34 -6.84 5.12
C THR A 75 -2.27 -7.95 4.65
N SER A 76 -1.84 -8.79 3.69
CA SER A 76 -2.64 -9.92 3.21
C SER A 76 -2.91 -10.93 4.33
N HIS A 77 -4.17 -11.37 4.39
CA HIS A 77 -4.56 -12.55 5.15
C HIS A 77 -4.41 -13.78 4.25
N TRP A 78 -3.89 -14.86 4.83
CA TRP A 78 -3.65 -16.12 4.14
C TRP A 78 -4.63 -17.14 4.71
N ASP A 79 -5.18 -18.02 3.86
CA ASP A 79 -6.25 -18.96 4.26
C ASP A 79 -5.90 -19.86 5.46
N ASN A 80 -4.61 -20.08 5.71
CA ASN A 80 -4.07 -20.89 6.79
C ASN A 80 -3.40 -20.08 7.91
N GLU A 81 -3.57 -18.76 7.95
CA GLU A 81 -3.03 -17.89 9.00
C GLU A 81 -4.15 -17.08 9.65
N ASP A 82 -4.20 -17.08 10.99
CA ASP A 82 -5.22 -16.34 11.74
C ASP A 82 -5.06 -14.81 11.64
N VAL A 83 -3.85 -14.34 11.28
CA VAL A 83 -3.46 -12.92 11.29
C VAL A 83 -2.54 -12.59 10.12
N CYS A 84 -2.50 -11.33 9.70
CA CYS A 84 -1.53 -10.89 8.70
C CYS A 84 -0.11 -10.77 9.30
N MET A 85 0.91 -10.62 8.45
CA MET A 85 2.31 -10.53 8.90
C MET A 85 2.53 -9.39 9.90
N ILE A 86 1.93 -8.22 9.65
CA ILE A 86 2.10 -7.06 10.54
C ILE A 86 1.51 -7.34 11.92
N GLU A 87 0.34 -7.98 11.98
CA GLU A 87 -0.30 -8.34 13.24
C GLU A 87 0.52 -9.35 14.03
N ASP A 88 1.06 -10.38 13.36
CA ASP A 88 1.97 -11.35 13.98
C ASP A 88 3.26 -10.66 14.48
N TYR A 89 3.83 -9.75 13.68
CA TYR A 89 4.99 -8.97 14.08
C TYR A 89 4.71 -8.13 15.33
N VAL A 90 3.62 -7.36 15.32
CA VAL A 90 3.23 -6.49 16.45
C VAL A 90 2.98 -7.33 17.71
N LYS A 91 2.37 -8.51 17.58
CA LYS A 91 2.13 -9.46 18.68
C LYS A 91 3.44 -9.99 19.28
N ARG A 92 4.39 -10.45 18.46
CA ARG A 92 5.62 -11.12 18.93
C ARG A 92 6.76 -10.16 19.27
N ARG A 93 6.84 -9.03 18.56
CA ARG A 93 7.98 -8.11 18.57
C ARG A 93 7.61 -6.65 18.81
N GLY A 94 6.32 -6.30 18.88
CA GLY A 94 5.89 -4.91 19.03
C GLY A 94 6.37 -4.22 20.33
N TRP A 95 6.84 -4.97 21.33
CA TRP A 95 7.49 -4.42 22.52
C TRP A 95 8.86 -3.77 22.23
N ARG A 96 9.46 -4.07 21.07
CA ARG A 96 10.72 -3.46 20.60
C ARG A 96 10.49 -2.13 19.89
N GLU A 97 9.24 -1.76 19.63
CA GLU A 97 8.89 -0.56 18.90
C GLU A 97 8.33 0.52 19.83
N PRO A 98 8.64 1.81 19.57
CA PRO A 98 7.98 2.91 20.26
C PRO A 98 6.45 2.86 20.06
N PRO A 99 5.65 3.32 21.04
CA PRO A 99 4.18 3.28 20.95
C PRO A 99 3.61 3.90 19.66
N HIS A 100 4.21 5.00 19.20
CA HIS A 100 3.81 5.69 17.97
C HIS A 100 3.99 4.83 16.72
N ALA A 101 5.13 4.15 16.57
CA ALA A 101 5.41 3.26 15.45
C ALA A 101 4.53 1.99 15.50
N LYS A 102 4.29 1.44 16.70
CA LYS A 102 3.36 0.31 16.87
C LYS A 102 1.93 0.68 16.42
N ARG A 103 1.48 1.89 16.73
CA ARG A 103 0.16 2.40 16.29
C ARG A 103 0.10 2.56 14.77
N TYR A 104 1.17 3.09 14.15
CA TYR A 104 1.27 3.14 12.70
C TYR A 104 1.14 1.74 12.07
N LEU A 105 1.93 0.77 12.52
CA LEU A 105 1.87 -0.61 12.00
C LEU A 105 0.48 -1.22 12.17
N THR A 106 -0.17 -1.00 13.32
CA THR A 106 -1.53 -1.50 13.56
C THR A 106 -2.56 -0.83 12.64
N ALA A 107 -2.39 0.45 12.33
CA ALA A 107 -3.25 1.15 11.38
C ALA A 107 -3.02 0.68 9.93
N LEU A 108 -1.75 0.47 9.55
CA LEU A 108 -1.38 -0.08 8.25
C LEU A 108 -1.98 -1.48 8.05
N ALA A 109 -1.89 -2.35 9.06
CA ALA A 109 -2.49 -3.69 9.05
C ALA A 109 -4.00 -3.70 8.77
N LYS A 110 -4.73 -2.65 9.19
CA LYS A 110 -6.18 -2.52 9.04
C LYS A 110 -6.59 -1.69 7.83
N SER A 111 -5.62 -1.17 7.09
CA SER A 111 -5.88 -0.35 5.91
C SER A 111 -5.96 -1.24 4.67
N GLU A 112 -6.74 -0.82 3.68
CA GLU A 112 -6.93 -1.54 2.42
C GLU A 112 -6.49 -0.67 1.26
N VAL A 113 -5.96 -1.28 0.19
CA VAL A 113 -5.79 -0.59 -1.09
C VAL A 113 -7.17 -0.31 -1.62
N ARG A 114 -7.42 0.94 -2.03
CA ARG A 114 -8.64 1.33 -2.73
C ARG A 114 -8.27 2.20 -3.91
N LEU A 115 -9.17 2.20 -4.89
CA LEU A 115 -9.11 3.14 -6.00
C LEU A 115 -9.73 4.46 -5.55
N TRP A 116 -8.97 5.54 -5.67
CA TRP A 116 -9.32 6.88 -5.25
C TRP A 116 -9.31 7.82 -6.45
N GLU A 117 -10.21 8.79 -6.42
CA GLU A 117 -10.16 9.96 -7.28
C GLU A 117 -9.66 11.16 -6.46
N VAL A 118 -8.69 11.90 -6.99
CA VAL A 118 -8.20 13.15 -6.40
C VAL A 118 -9.22 14.25 -6.64
N VAL A 119 -9.68 14.88 -5.55
CA VAL A 119 -10.71 15.94 -5.57
C VAL A 119 -10.07 17.31 -5.58
N THR A 120 -9.09 17.55 -4.70
CA THR A 120 -8.40 18.83 -4.55
C THR A 120 -6.99 18.60 -3.99
N VAL A 121 -6.04 19.43 -4.40
CA VAL A 121 -4.64 19.32 -4.00
C VAL A 121 -4.17 20.62 -3.35
N ASN A 122 -3.53 20.50 -2.19
CA ASN A 122 -2.72 21.57 -1.60
C ASN A 122 -1.24 21.16 -1.65
N VAL A 123 -0.53 21.74 -2.63
CA VAL A 123 0.82 21.36 -2.98
C VAL A 123 1.78 21.41 -1.79
N GLY A 124 2.45 20.28 -1.53
CA GLY A 124 3.40 20.12 -0.43
C GLY A 124 2.76 19.96 0.95
N ARG A 125 1.43 19.79 1.04
CA ARG A 125 0.72 19.69 2.33
C ARG A 125 -0.25 18.53 2.40
N TRP A 126 -1.25 18.48 1.54
CA TRP A 126 -2.32 17.49 1.60
C TRP A 126 -3.04 17.32 0.27
N VAL A 127 -3.72 16.19 0.14
CA VAL A 127 -4.60 15.83 -0.98
C VAL A 127 -5.95 15.43 -0.42
N GLU A 128 -7.02 15.88 -1.04
CA GLU A 128 -8.36 15.39 -0.76
C GLU A 128 -8.73 14.33 -1.79
N VAL A 129 -9.15 13.16 -1.31
CA VAL A 129 -9.52 12.02 -2.15
C VAL A 129 -10.90 11.49 -1.79
N ARG A 130 -11.56 10.85 -2.74
CA ARG A 130 -12.80 10.11 -2.53
C ARG A 130 -12.72 8.75 -3.21
N PRO A 131 -13.44 7.72 -2.72
CA PRO A 131 -13.47 6.44 -3.42
C PRO A 131 -13.94 6.64 -4.86
N PHE A 132 -13.22 6.05 -5.81
CA PHE A 132 -13.48 6.28 -7.23
C PHE A 132 -14.91 5.88 -7.61
N GLY A 133 -15.59 6.76 -8.37
CA GLY A 133 -16.95 6.55 -8.82
C GLY A 133 -18.05 6.73 -7.75
N LEU A 134 -17.69 7.12 -6.52
CA LEU A 134 -18.63 7.58 -5.51
C LEU A 134 -18.58 9.12 -5.40
N THR A 135 -19.73 9.73 -5.21
CA THR A 135 -19.84 11.19 -5.00
C THR A 135 -19.80 11.57 -3.51
N SER A 136 -19.88 10.59 -2.61
CA SER A 136 -19.90 10.79 -1.16
C SER A 136 -18.52 10.60 -0.52
N LYS A 137 -18.26 11.35 0.57
CA LYS A 137 -17.15 11.17 1.52
C LYS A 137 -15.76 11.49 0.95
N VAL A 138 -15.35 12.74 1.15
CA VAL A 138 -13.98 13.23 0.90
C VAL A 138 -13.14 13.00 2.15
N ILE A 139 -11.92 12.48 1.97
CA ILE A 139 -10.93 12.29 3.01
C ILE A 139 -9.73 13.16 2.69
N ARG A 140 -9.31 13.99 3.65
CA ARG A 140 -8.06 14.73 3.54
C ARG A 140 -6.91 13.85 4.01
N VAL A 141 -5.97 13.63 3.12
CA VAL A 141 -4.75 12.85 3.32
C VAL A 141 -3.57 13.80 3.37
N TYR A 142 -2.84 13.81 4.48
CA TYR A 142 -1.65 14.62 4.66
C TYR A 142 -0.48 13.90 3.99
N GLU A 143 0.01 14.50 2.91
CA GLU A 143 1.11 13.94 2.13
C GLU A 143 1.84 15.10 1.45
N ARG A 144 3.16 15.16 1.64
CA ARG A 144 3.99 16.23 1.11
C ARG A 144 4.50 15.92 -0.29
N ALA A 145 4.99 14.71 -0.53
CA ALA A 145 5.61 14.35 -1.80
C ALA A 145 4.53 14.14 -2.87
N ALA A 146 3.53 13.31 -2.61
CA ALA A 146 2.49 13.03 -3.61
C ALA A 146 1.67 14.28 -3.98
N SER A 147 1.43 15.20 -3.04
CA SER A 147 0.72 16.47 -3.34
C SER A 147 1.50 17.40 -4.27
N GLN A 148 2.77 17.14 -4.55
CA GLN A 148 3.55 17.90 -5.54
C GLN A 148 3.37 17.36 -6.97
N CYS A 149 2.93 16.12 -7.11
CA CYS A 149 2.78 15.44 -8.40
C CYS A 149 1.31 15.25 -8.80
N LEU A 150 0.43 15.00 -7.83
CA LEU A 150 -0.99 14.73 -8.06
C LEU A 150 -1.75 15.99 -8.49
N GLN A 151 -2.74 15.78 -9.35
CA GLN A 151 -3.66 16.78 -9.87
C GLN A 151 -5.11 16.38 -9.64
N GLU A 152 -6.02 17.35 -9.70
CA GLU A 152 -7.45 17.07 -9.62
C GLU A 152 -7.88 16.11 -10.74
N LYS A 153 -8.72 15.13 -10.38
CA LYS A 153 -9.22 14.02 -11.22
C LYS A 153 -8.21 12.91 -11.52
N ASP A 154 -6.99 12.98 -11.00
CA ASP A 154 -6.09 11.83 -11.02
C ASP A 154 -6.76 10.63 -10.31
N CYS A 155 -6.57 9.45 -10.88
CA CYS A 155 -7.04 8.20 -10.30
C CYS A 155 -5.85 7.41 -9.78
N ILE A 156 -5.89 7.00 -8.51
CA ILE A 156 -4.79 6.29 -7.86
C ILE A 156 -5.29 5.08 -7.09
N ALA A 157 -4.58 3.96 -7.17
CA ALA A 157 -4.73 2.88 -6.20
C ALA A 157 -3.70 3.07 -5.08
N ALA A 158 -4.20 3.28 -3.87
CA ALA A 158 -3.35 3.53 -2.70
C ALA A 158 -4.08 3.12 -1.42
N ARG A 159 -3.30 2.91 -0.36
CA ARG A 159 -3.83 2.80 1.02
C ARG A 159 -3.99 4.18 1.62
N VAL A 160 -5.11 4.42 2.26
CA VAL A 160 -5.30 5.57 3.16
C VAL A 160 -5.29 5.05 4.58
N ILE A 161 -4.25 5.41 5.33
CA ILE A 161 -3.98 4.91 6.68
C ILE A 161 -4.48 5.94 7.69
N PRO A 162 -5.47 5.61 8.55
CA PRO A 162 -5.87 6.47 9.64
C PRO A 162 -4.80 6.44 10.73
N TRP A 163 -4.08 7.55 10.90
CA TRP A 163 -2.96 7.64 11.81
C TRP A 163 -3.02 8.91 12.66
N ASP A 164 -3.22 8.71 13.98
CA ASP A 164 -3.58 9.79 14.89
C ASP A 164 -4.86 10.52 14.43
N GLU A 165 -4.87 11.85 14.43
CA GLU A 165 -5.99 12.69 13.98
C GLU A 165 -5.92 12.98 12.47
N LYS A 166 -5.03 12.28 11.74
CA LYS A 166 -4.77 12.50 10.32
C LYS A 166 -4.97 11.21 9.53
N ALA A 167 -5.25 11.34 8.24
CA ALA A 167 -5.05 10.28 7.29
C ALA A 167 -3.76 10.55 6.51
N ILE A 168 -3.00 9.51 6.19
CA ILE A 168 -1.80 9.56 5.34
C ILE A 168 -1.91 8.49 4.24
N PHE A 169 -1.12 8.60 3.18
CA PHE A 169 -0.97 7.50 2.24
C PHE A 169 -0.03 6.43 2.82
N GLY A 170 -0.18 5.19 2.36
CA GLY A 170 0.88 4.19 2.46
C GLY A 170 2.04 4.52 1.52
N GLU A 171 3.12 3.73 1.59
CA GLU A 171 4.32 3.91 0.77
C GLU A 171 4.04 3.61 -0.72
N GLY A 172 3.04 2.79 -1.01
CA GLY A 172 2.67 2.38 -2.36
C GLY A 172 1.53 3.21 -2.97
N MET A 173 1.76 3.78 -4.15
CA MET A 173 0.75 4.44 -4.96
C MET A 173 0.91 4.06 -6.42
N LEU A 174 -0.18 3.61 -7.05
CA LEU A 174 -0.22 3.30 -8.47
C LEU A 174 -1.16 4.27 -9.20
N PRO A 175 -0.68 5.05 -10.18
CA PRO A 175 -1.54 5.90 -10.99
C PRO A 175 -2.33 5.07 -12.02
N PHE A 176 -3.54 5.51 -12.32
CA PHE A 176 -4.43 4.93 -13.33
C PHE A 176 -4.94 6.05 -14.24
N SER A 177 -5.05 5.76 -15.54
CA SER A 177 -5.90 6.56 -16.41
C SER A 177 -7.37 6.41 -16.01
N PRO A 178 -8.24 7.39 -16.32
CA PRO A 178 -9.67 7.29 -16.07
C PRO A 178 -10.29 6.02 -16.67
N GLU A 179 -9.84 5.60 -17.86
CA GLU A 179 -10.31 4.39 -18.53
C GLU A 179 -9.90 3.11 -17.78
N GLU A 180 -8.66 3.03 -17.30
CA GLU A 180 -8.19 1.89 -16.50
C GLU A 180 -8.88 1.82 -15.14
N ALA A 181 -9.10 2.98 -14.51
CA ALA A 181 -9.82 3.12 -13.25
C ALA A 181 -11.26 2.57 -13.36
N GLU A 182 -11.98 2.89 -14.43
CA GLU A 182 -13.34 2.37 -14.65
C GLU A 182 -13.35 0.85 -14.93
N LYS A 183 -12.38 0.34 -15.71
CA LYS A 183 -12.21 -1.11 -15.91
C LYS A 183 -11.96 -1.84 -14.59
N PHE A 184 -11.04 -1.30 -13.76
CA PHE A 184 -10.72 -1.86 -12.46
C PHE A 184 -11.93 -1.87 -11.51
N ARG A 185 -12.70 -0.78 -11.49
CA ARG A 185 -13.93 -0.66 -10.70
C ARG A 185 -14.96 -1.73 -11.07
N LEU A 186 -15.16 -1.97 -12.36
CA LEU A 186 -16.09 -3.01 -12.84
C LEU A 186 -15.62 -4.41 -12.45
N PHE A 187 -14.32 -4.68 -12.58
CA PHE A 187 -13.72 -5.95 -12.16
C PHE A 187 -13.89 -6.21 -10.65
N TRP A 188 -13.58 -5.22 -9.80
CA TRP A 188 -13.71 -5.34 -8.35
C TRP A 188 -15.15 -5.57 -7.91
N ARG A 189 -16.12 -4.92 -8.56
CA ARG A 189 -17.56 -5.05 -8.22
C ARG A 189 -18.14 -6.42 -8.57
N ILE A 190 -17.59 -7.11 -9.56
CA ILE A 190 -18.00 -8.47 -9.95
C ILE A 190 -17.44 -9.51 -8.95
N HIS A 191 -16.26 -9.27 -8.40
CA HIS A 191 -15.55 -10.22 -7.53
C HIS A 191 -15.69 -9.93 -6.02
N SER A 192 -16.29 -8.78 -5.63
CA SER A 192 -16.61 -8.45 -4.22
C SER A 192 -17.93 -9.09 -3.73
N VAL A 193 -18.44 -10.10 -4.43
CA VAL A 193 -19.57 -10.94 -3.99
C VAL A 193 -19.03 -12.36 -3.74
N MET A 194 -18.07 -12.49 -2.83
CA MET A 194 -17.71 -13.71 -2.12
C MET A 194 -17.18 -13.34 -0.74
#